data_AF-A0A3D2BQU5-F1
#
_entry.id   AF-A0A3D2BQU5-F1
#
_cell.length_a   1.000
_cell.length_b   1.000
_cell.length_c   1.000
_cell.angle_alpha   90.00
_cell.angle_beta   90.00
_cell.angle_gamma   90.00
#
_symmetry.space_group_name_H-M   'P 1'
#
loop_
_entity.id
_entity.type
_entity.pdbx_description
1 polymer ?
#
loop_
_entity_poly.entity_id
_entity_poly.type
_entity_poly.pdbx_seq_one_letter_code
_entity_poly.pdbx_strand_id
1 'polypeptide(L)'
;GYGRYYAGIIRETSGGGTLHADVTMYSARDYVISRVASQITWNFFASHVEGGGGKTTLHNRPYRVQTATGDKVEIEGFDRSYVDGAETHVYTPAKGDVILFNSHNPHEWTAVDEGQRRMGVSTYIGRLADGNFIYWS
;
A
#
# COMPACT_ATOMS: atom_id res chain seq x y z
N GLY A 1 13.25 -11.58 -5.75
CA GLY A 1 13.59 -10.32 -6.45
C GLY A 1 14.54 -10.63 -7.57
N TYR A 2 14.30 -10.10 -8.77
CA TYR A 2 15.28 -10.13 -9.87
C TYR A 2 16.01 -8.78 -9.88
N GLY A 3 17.32 -8.77 -9.64
CA GLY A 3 18.16 -7.56 -9.67
C GLY A 3 19.16 -7.44 -8.50
N ARG A 4 20.05 -6.44 -8.57
CA ARG A 4 21.11 -6.15 -7.58
C ARG A 4 20.62 -5.45 -6.30
N TYR A 5 19.34 -5.11 -6.21
CA TYR A 5 18.80 -4.30 -5.11
C TYR A 5 17.67 -5.00 -4.36
N TYR A 6 17.59 -4.70 -3.06
CA TYR A 6 16.52 -5.12 -2.17
C TYR A 6 15.19 -4.54 -2.65
N ALA A 7 14.22 -5.41 -2.92
CA ALA A 7 12.87 -5.04 -3.30
C ALA A 7 12.00 -4.90 -2.05
N GLY A 8 12.32 -3.91 -1.21
CA GLY A 8 11.57 -3.63 0.00
C GLY A 8 11.98 -2.29 0.59
N ILE A 9 11.11 -1.71 1.40
CA ILE A 9 11.42 -0.57 2.25
C ILE A 9 11.14 -0.97 3.69
N ILE A 10 12.11 -0.75 4.57
CA ILE A 10 11.87 -0.79 6.01
C ILE A 10 11.18 0.52 6.39
N ARG A 11 10.00 0.42 6.98
CA ARG A 11 9.22 1.58 7.44
C ARG A 11 9.16 1.58 8.95
N GLU A 12 9.46 2.73 9.54
CA GLU A 12 9.14 3.05 10.93
C GLU A 12 8.20 4.25 10.91
N THR A 13 6.98 4.08 11.43
CA THR A 13 5.98 5.14 11.47
C THR A 13 5.42 5.30 12.88
N SER A 14 5.33 6.55 13.33
CA SER A 14 4.53 6.95 14.50
C SER A 14 3.20 7.60 14.10
N GLY A 15 3.19 8.35 12.99
CA GLY A 15 2.01 8.99 12.44
C GLY A 15 1.07 8.04 11.70
N GLY A 16 -0.17 8.51 11.49
CA GLY A 16 -1.13 7.85 10.63
C GLY A 16 -0.82 8.07 9.14
N GLY A 17 -1.28 7.14 8.31
CA GLY A 17 -1.22 7.25 6.86
C GLY A 17 -2.49 7.91 6.36
N THR A 18 -2.37 8.83 5.40
CA THR A 18 -3.55 9.42 4.78
C THR A 18 -4.26 8.40 3.89
N LEU A 19 -5.51 8.67 3.48
CA LEU A 19 -6.23 7.80 2.56
C LEU A 19 -5.57 7.83 1.17
N HIS A 20 -5.04 6.68 0.73
CA HIS A 20 -4.29 6.54 -0.51
C HIS A 20 -4.51 5.18 -1.17
N ALA A 21 -4.14 5.03 -2.43
CA ALA A 21 -4.10 3.77 -3.14
C ALA A 21 -2.82 3.65 -3.96
N ASP A 22 -2.16 2.49 -3.93
CA ASP A 22 -0.93 2.28 -4.69
C ASP A 22 -1.24 1.69 -6.05
N VAL A 23 -1.06 2.53 -7.08
CA VAL A 23 -1.34 2.20 -8.48
C VAL A 23 -0.13 2.51 -9.37
N THR A 24 0.94 1.72 -9.23
CA THR A 24 2.25 1.98 -9.83
C THR A 24 2.22 2.05 -11.36
N MET A 25 1.34 1.28 -12.01
CA MET A 25 1.10 1.33 -13.46
C MET A 25 0.72 2.72 -13.97
N TYR A 26 0.18 3.58 -13.12
CA TYR A 26 -0.19 4.94 -13.46
C TYR A 26 0.72 6.00 -12.83
N SER A 27 1.22 5.79 -11.62
CA SER A 27 2.03 6.78 -10.89
C SER A 27 3.52 6.74 -11.21
N ALA A 28 4.04 5.64 -11.75
CA ALA A 28 5.46 5.44 -12.04
C ALA A 28 5.72 5.12 -13.52
N ARG A 29 5.03 5.80 -14.44
CA ARG A 29 4.95 5.45 -15.88
C ARG A 29 6.31 5.22 -16.55
N ASP A 30 7.34 5.95 -16.15
CA ASP A 30 8.68 5.88 -16.74
C ASP A 30 9.53 4.70 -16.24
N TYR A 31 9.05 3.95 -15.24
CA TYR A 31 9.76 2.81 -14.67
C TYR A 31 9.25 1.48 -15.23
N VAL A 32 10.09 0.44 -15.20
CA VAL A 32 9.70 -0.92 -15.63
C VAL A 32 8.49 -1.46 -14.87
N ILE A 33 8.30 -1.03 -13.62
CA ILE A 33 7.18 -1.39 -12.76
C ILE A 33 5.84 -0.85 -13.26
N SER A 34 5.83 0.09 -14.23
CA SER A 34 4.59 0.54 -14.85
C SER A 34 3.95 -0.50 -15.78
N ARG A 35 4.73 -1.52 -16.18
CA ARG A 35 4.31 -2.56 -17.14
C ARG A 35 3.54 -3.72 -16.49
N VAL A 36 3.33 -3.67 -15.18
CA VAL A 36 2.57 -4.71 -14.47
C VAL A 36 1.09 -4.65 -14.86
N ALA A 37 0.51 -5.82 -15.13
CA ALA A 37 -0.91 -5.98 -15.41
C ALA A 37 -1.75 -6.01 -14.13
N SER A 38 -1.14 -6.41 -13.02
CA SER A 38 -1.76 -6.39 -11.70
C SER A 38 -0.70 -6.23 -10.61
N GLN A 39 -1.11 -5.67 -9.47
CA GLN A 39 -0.26 -5.35 -8.34
C GLN A 39 -0.95 -5.72 -7.02
N ILE A 40 -0.17 -6.27 -6.10
CA ILE A 40 -0.55 -6.43 -4.69
C ILE A 40 0.54 -5.82 -3.81
N THR A 41 0.16 -5.37 -2.62
CA THR A 41 1.13 -5.05 -1.58
C THR A 41 1.39 -6.29 -0.72
N TRP A 42 2.58 -6.36 -0.14
CA TRP A 42 3.03 -7.36 0.82
C TRP A 42 3.70 -6.61 1.96
N ASN A 43 3.10 -6.69 3.16
CA ASN A 43 3.58 -5.98 4.34
C ASN A 43 3.88 -6.97 5.45
N PHE A 44 5.15 -7.04 5.86
CA PHE A 44 5.59 -7.73 7.06
C PHE A 44 5.64 -6.76 8.23
N PHE A 45 5.09 -7.14 9.38
CA PHE A 45 5.08 -6.32 10.59
C PHE A 45 6.12 -6.82 11.60
N ALA A 46 7.12 -6.00 11.87
CA ALA A 46 8.24 -6.31 12.77
C ALA A 46 7.96 -5.93 14.23
N SER A 47 6.97 -5.06 14.48
CA SER A 47 6.56 -4.63 15.81
C SER A 47 5.07 -4.90 16.06
N HIS A 48 4.72 -4.94 17.34
CA HIS A 48 3.35 -4.84 17.81
C HIS A 48 3.12 -3.44 18.35
N VAL A 49 1.90 -2.92 18.17
CA VAL A 49 1.46 -1.64 18.74
C VAL A 49 0.37 -1.98 19.76
N GLU A 50 0.56 -1.52 20.99
CA GLU A 50 -0.43 -1.64 22.07
C GLU A 50 -1.53 -0.57 21.91
N GLY A 51 -2.71 -0.87 22.43
CA GLY A 51 -3.84 0.06 22.43
C GLY A 51 -4.60 0.14 21.11
N GLY A 52 -5.05 1.34 20.75
CA GLY A 52 -5.96 1.57 19.61
C GLY A 52 -5.29 1.98 18.29
N GLY A 53 -3.98 2.28 18.34
CA GLY A 53 -3.22 2.83 17.22
C GLY A 53 -2.70 1.79 16.22
N GLY A 54 -2.14 2.26 15.09
CA GLY A 54 -1.49 1.41 14.08
C GLY A 54 -2.44 0.49 13.28
N LYS A 55 -3.75 0.60 13.50
CA LYS A 55 -4.79 -0.14 12.79
C LYS A 55 -4.83 0.32 11.35
N THR A 56 -4.93 -0.62 10.42
CA THR A 56 -5.07 -0.30 9.01
C THR A 56 -6.51 -0.57 8.57
N THR A 57 -7.09 0.42 7.90
CA THR A 57 -8.41 0.34 7.30
C THR A 57 -8.23 0.17 5.79
N LEU A 58 -8.86 -0.86 5.23
CA LEU A 58 -8.86 -1.16 3.80
C LEU A 58 -10.29 -1.03 3.26
N HIS A 59 -10.49 -0.17 2.27
CA HIS A 59 -11.78 0.03 1.63
C HIS A 59 -11.85 -0.78 0.33
N ASN A 60 -12.84 -1.66 0.21
CA ASN A 60 -13.06 -2.54 -0.94
C ASN A 60 -13.66 -1.76 -2.13
N ARG A 61 -12.88 -0.82 -2.66
CA ARG A 61 -13.21 0.03 -3.81
C ARG A 61 -11.92 0.34 -4.58
N PRO A 62 -11.47 -0.55 -5.48
CA PRO A 62 -10.22 -0.35 -6.20
C PRO A 62 -10.19 1.00 -6.91
N TYR A 63 -9.12 1.76 -6.68
CA TYR A 63 -8.92 3.06 -7.29
C TYR A 63 -8.84 2.93 -8.81
N ARG A 64 -9.72 3.67 -9.48
CA ARG A 64 -9.75 3.77 -10.95
C ARG A 64 -9.20 5.11 -11.36
N VAL A 65 -8.00 5.11 -11.92
CA VAL A 65 -7.37 6.33 -12.45
C VAL A 65 -8.20 6.86 -13.61
N GLN A 66 -8.66 8.11 -13.49
CA GLN A 66 -9.46 8.81 -14.51
C GLN A 66 -8.70 9.94 -15.21
N THR A 67 -7.42 10.15 -14.87
CA THR A 67 -6.62 11.25 -15.42
C THR A 67 -6.22 10.98 -16.87
N ALA A 68 -6.08 12.05 -17.66
CA ALA A 68 -5.67 11.92 -19.05
C ALA A 68 -4.22 11.42 -19.15
N THR A 69 -3.86 10.90 -20.31
CA THR A 69 -2.48 10.48 -20.58
C THR A 69 -1.55 11.70 -20.52
N GLY A 70 -0.66 11.74 -19.52
CA GLY A 70 0.31 12.83 -19.31
C GLY A 70 0.07 13.63 -18.03
N ASP A 71 -1.12 13.55 -17.45
CA ASP A 71 -1.44 14.22 -16.20
C ASP A 71 -0.84 13.49 -15.00
N LYS A 72 -0.52 14.26 -13.95
CA LYS A 72 -0.15 13.70 -12.65
C LYS A 72 -1.33 12.89 -12.12
N VAL A 73 -1.03 11.67 -11.66
CA VAL A 73 -2.01 10.80 -11.02
C VAL A 73 -1.94 11.07 -9.52
N GLU A 74 -3.03 11.59 -8.96
CA GLU A 74 -3.16 11.71 -7.52
C GLU A 74 -3.45 10.33 -6.93
N ILE A 75 -2.60 9.88 -6.02
CA ILE A 75 -2.68 8.54 -5.39
C ILE A 75 -2.84 8.62 -3.87
N GLU A 76 -2.77 9.82 -3.30
CA GLU A 76 -2.77 10.08 -1.86
C GLU A 76 -3.69 11.27 -1.54
N GLY A 77 -4.19 11.33 -0.30
CA GLY A 77 -5.01 12.44 0.17
C GLY A 77 -6.42 12.44 -0.40
N PHE A 78 -6.98 11.25 -0.67
CA PHE A 78 -8.32 11.14 -1.22
C PHE A 78 -9.37 11.73 -0.26
N ASP A 79 -10.37 12.38 -0.84
CA ASP A 79 -11.56 12.80 -0.09
C ASP A 79 -12.33 11.58 0.42
N ARG A 80 -12.93 11.68 1.62
CA ARG A 80 -13.67 10.56 2.23
C ARG A 80 -14.84 10.09 1.37
N SER A 81 -15.45 10.99 0.59
CA SER A 81 -16.50 10.63 -0.38
C SER A 81 -16.05 9.57 -1.38
N TYR A 82 -14.75 9.44 -1.65
CA TYR A 82 -14.23 8.40 -2.52
C TYR A 82 -14.53 6.99 -1.98
N VAL A 83 -14.57 6.81 -0.65
CA VAL A 83 -14.78 5.51 0.01
C VAL A 83 -16.15 5.36 0.66
N ASP A 84 -17.03 6.36 0.54
CA ASP A 84 -18.37 6.34 1.12
C ASP A 84 -19.19 5.13 0.65
N GLY A 85 -19.71 4.36 1.62
CA GLY A 85 -20.49 3.15 1.36
C GLY A 85 -19.68 1.95 0.85
N ALA A 86 -18.34 2.04 0.78
CA ALA A 86 -17.51 0.88 0.48
C ALA A 86 -17.49 -0.10 1.66
N GLU A 87 -17.55 -1.39 1.37
CA GLU A 87 -17.19 -2.41 2.37
C GLU A 87 -15.78 -2.15 2.87
N THR A 88 -15.58 -2.25 4.18
CA THR A 88 -14.33 -1.87 4.83
C THR A 88 -13.87 -3.00 5.74
N HIS A 89 -12.58 -3.32 5.66
CA HIS A 89 -11.92 -4.26 6.56
C HIS A 89 -10.89 -3.52 7.39
N VAL A 90 -10.92 -3.73 8.71
CA VAL A 90 -9.95 -3.15 9.63
C VAL A 90 -9.12 -4.28 10.23
N TYR A 91 -7.81 -4.12 10.24
CA TYR A 91 -6.91 -5.07 10.89
C TYR A 91 -5.91 -4.36 11.80
N THR A 92 -5.55 -5.04 12.89
CA THR A 92 -4.47 -4.65 13.79
C THR A 92 -3.34 -5.66 13.60
N PRO A 93 -2.24 -5.30 12.93
CA PRO A 93 -1.17 -6.26 12.68
C PRO A 93 -0.45 -6.63 13.99
N ALA A 94 -0.22 -7.93 14.18
CA ALA A 94 0.67 -8.44 15.21
C ALA A 94 2.12 -8.53 14.70
N LYS A 95 3.07 -8.60 15.64
CA LYS A 95 4.46 -8.87 15.29
C LYS A 95 4.57 -10.24 14.62
N GLY A 96 5.15 -10.28 13.43
CA GLY A 96 5.30 -11.50 12.63
C GLY A 96 4.26 -11.63 11.53
N ASP A 97 3.19 -10.82 11.55
CA ASP A 97 2.15 -10.89 10.52
C ASP A 97 2.69 -10.47 9.16
N VAL A 98 2.18 -11.16 8.15
CA VAL A 98 2.37 -10.84 6.75
C VAL A 98 0.99 -10.62 6.14
N ILE A 99 0.72 -9.40 5.68
CA ILE A 99 -0.57 -9.01 5.15
C ILE A 99 -0.42 -8.61 3.69
N LEU A 100 -1.19 -9.28 2.83
CA LEU A 100 -1.26 -9.01 1.40
C LEU A 100 -2.66 -8.55 1.05
N PHE A 101 -2.76 -7.51 0.23
CA PHE A 101 -4.02 -7.05 -0.30
C PHE A 101 -3.84 -6.38 -1.67
N ASN A 102 -4.94 -6.21 -2.40
CA ASN A 102 -4.96 -5.44 -3.64
C ASN A 102 -4.63 -3.99 -3.32
N SER A 103 -3.45 -3.52 -3.69
CA SER A 103 -2.95 -2.20 -3.29
C SER A 103 -3.72 -1.05 -3.95
N HIS A 104 -4.52 -1.34 -4.98
CA HIS A 104 -5.42 -0.37 -5.58
C HIS A 104 -6.58 -0.02 -4.64
N ASN A 105 -6.91 -0.87 -3.66
CA ASN A 105 -7.93 -0.55 -2.69
C ASN A 105 -7.42 0.58 -1.77
N PRO A 106 -8.18 1.68 -1.64
CA PRO A 106 -7.82 2.76 -0.75
C PRO A 106 -7.64 2.26 0.67
N HIS A 107 -6.56 2.69 1.28
CA HIS A 107 -6.22 2.29 2.64
C HIS A 107 -5.56 3.44 3.40
N GLU A 108 -5.63 3.34 4.72
CA GLU A 108 -5.10 4.30 5.66
C GLU A 108 -4.76 3.59 6.97
N TRP A 109 -3.96 4.21 7.83
CA TRP A 109 -3.71 3.68 9.16
C TRP A 109 -3.73 4.75 10.23
N THR A 110 -4.13 4.37 11.44
CA THR A 110 -4.14 5.28 12.58
C THR A 110 -2.73 5.51 13.12
N ALA A 111 -2.49 6.70 13.65
CA ALA A 111 -1.27 6.98 14.41
C ALA A 111 -1.15 6.02 15.61
N VAL A 112 0.08 5.82 16.08
CA VAL A 112 0.36 5.06 17.31
C VAL A 112 0.52 6.02 18.48
N ASP A 113 0.34 5.53 19.70
CA ASP A 113 0.55 6.32 20.91
C ASP A 113 2.03 6.71 21.08
N GLU A 114 2.28 7.76 21.87
CA GLU A 114 3.62 8.27 22.12
C GLU A 114 4.57 7.16 22.63
N GLY A 115 5.80 7.16 22.13
CA GLY A 115 6.81 6.15 22.47
C GLY A 115 6.68 4.83 21.71
N GLN A 116 5.56 4.57 21.03
CA GLN A 116 5.39 3.36 20.21
C GLN A 116 5.83 3.56 18.76
N ARG A 117 6.04 2.45 18.05
CA ARG A 117 6.40 2.43 16.62
C ARG A 117 5.70 1.29 15.88
N ARG A 118 5.10 1.60 14.74
CA ARG A 118 4.67 0.61 13.74
C ARG A 118 5.84 0.41 12.78
N MET A 119 6.48 -0.75 12.86
CA MET A 119 7.67 -1.09 12.09
C MET A 119 7.42 -2.30 11.21
N GLY A 120 7.99 -2.29 10.02
CA GLY A 120 7.81 -3.39 9.09
C GLY A 120 8.62 -3.26 7.82
N VAL A 121 8.44 -4.25 6.96
CA VAL A 121 8.92 -4.24 5.58
C VAL A 121 7.71 -4.17 4.67
N SER A 122 7.71 -3.20 3.76
CA SER A 122 6.71 -3.09 2.69
C SER A 122 7.38 -3.39 1.35
N THR A 123 6.68 -4.11 0.48
CA THR A 123 7.02 -4.30 -0.93
C THR A 123 5.73 -4.44 -1.74
N TYR A 124 5.85 -4.27 -3.04
CA TYR A 124 4.85 -4.64 -4.01
C TYR A 124 5.29 -5.87 -4.81
N ILE A 125 4.31 -6.66 -5.21
CA ILE A 125 4.46 -7.77 -6.15
C ILE A 125 3.54 -7.46 -7.32
N GLY A 126 4.08 -7.56 -8.53
CA GLY A 126 3.32 -7.29 -9.74
C GLY A 126 3.55 -8.34 -10.81
N ARG A 127 2.50 -8.65 -11.54
CA ARG A 127 2.51 -9.64 -12.62
C ARG A 127 2.65 -8.93 -13.96
N LEU A 128 3.61 -9.33 -14.77
CA LEU A 128 3.79 -8.88 -16.15
C LEU A 128 2.84 -9.63 -17.11
N ALA A 129 2.68 -9.10 -18.33
CA ALA A 129 1.79 -9.67 -19.34
C ALA A 129 2.17 -11.11 -19.76
N ASP A 130 3.45 -11.45 -19.69
CA ASP A 130 3.98 -12.79 -19.96
C ASP A 130 3.80 -13.78 -18.79
N GLY A 131 3.24 -13.32 -17.67
CA GLY A 131 3.04 -14.12 -16.46
C GLY A 131 4.17 -14.09 -15.44
N ASN A 132 5.30 -13.45 -15.75
CA ASN A 132 6.40 -13.30 -14.80
C ASN A 132 6.04 -12.33 -13.66
N PHE A 133 6.64 -12.52 -12.48
CA PHE A 133 6.48 -11.64 -11.33
C PHE A 133 7.71 -10.77 -11.13
N ILE A 134 7.48 -9.49 -10.85
CA ILE A 134 8.49 -8.55 -10.39
C ILE A 134 8.14 -8.03 -9.00
N TYR A 135 9.17 -7.62 -8.27
CA TYR A 135 9.11 -7.16 -6.89
C TYR A 135 9.81 -5.81 -6.81
N TRP A 136 9.20 -4.84 -6.12
CA TRP A 136 9.78 -3.51 -5.92
C TRP A 136 9.21 -2.87 -4.65
N SER A 137 9.77 -1.74 -4.23
CA SER A 137 9.18 -0.87 -3.22
C SER A 137 9.41 0.59 -3.56
#